data_AF-A0A2D5ASF0-F1
#
_entry.id   AF-A0A2D5ASF0-F1
#
_cell.length_a   1.000
_cell.length_b   1.000
_cell.length_c   1.000
_cell.angle_alpha   90.00
_cell.angle_beta   90.00
_cell.angle_gamma   90.00
#
_symmetry.space_group_name_H-M   'P 1'
#
loop_
_entity.id
_entity.type
_entity.pdbx_description
1 polymer ?
#
loop_
_entity_poly.entity_id
_entity_poly.type
_entity_poly.pdbx_seq_one_letter_code
_entity_poly.pdbx_strand_id
1 'polypeptide(L)'
;MAPEERPKPDDRGGGAKVRFHPARASTGFLQPLHAERLYELLGVEKELNEAARILRHYAQSEKPPVIGAMHITCSDEAERECVEAFQRNFVRYLLPSLKFSSKAAFRTSNLGGRYEWGSVRIAEDHFALAKGAAEWKLLVVKINAHVSVEPSPEGARFGRMGRYKTESVYCGAIDAVLSGADAPFADELGAAYGFEGFDRLATLRDAKRVDPTLKNLYGAVVGARVQARRAMLDVQDYEPCSPTLYMILPCVTLNRKGHDTEILCGIYTADHRVSGEPHHEYCGLGDRPERYVLGNEASALTITDPEMHAARNARDHRSLVLEEWRRQGGAKPPTDARLRRAVRDATADRKHHHSAHSKLVLKALLAVVGQIAPIPAAILLFGEGLVNIHHTAKAHQLAREAEGDSVARELLGDIAQKVDTLEPDQAKHLVELLLSEYGG
;
A
#
# COMPACT_ATOMS: atom_id res chain seq x y z
N MET A 1 -52.32 4.79 -56.30
CA MET A 1 -51.57 4.20 -55.17
C MET A 1 -50.37 5.09 -54.95
N ALA A 2 -50.41 5.91 -53.90
CA ALA A 2 -49.39 6.91 -53.58
C ALA A 2 -48.25 6.25 -52.77
N PRO A 3 -46.99 6.73 -52.89
CA PRO A 3 -45.86 6.14 -52.18
C PRO A 3 -45.80 6.63 -50.72
N GLU A 4 -45.55 5.71 -49.81
CA GLU A 4 -45.29 5.99 -48.39
C GLU A 4 -43.96 6.75 -48.22
N GLU A 5 -44.05 7.94 -47.64
CA GLU A 5 -42.90 8.74 -47.21
C GLU A 5 -42.26 8.12 -45.95
N ARG A 6 -40.95 7.86 -45.99
CA ARG A 6 -40.16 7.48 -44.82
C ARG A 6 -39.82 8.71 -43.97
N PRO A 7 -39.91 8.62 -42.64
CA PRO A 7 -39.52 9.73 -41.76
C PRO A 7 -37.99 9.89 -41.71
N LYS A 8 -37.54 11.15 -41.72
CA LYS A 8 -36.13 11.53 -41.54
C LYS A 8 -35.71 11.33 -40.08
N PRO A 9 -34.43 10.96 -39.82
CA PRO A 9 -33.91 10.85 -38.47
C PRO A 9 -33.72 12.23 -37.84
N ASP A 10 -34.08 12.32 -36.56
CA ASP A 10 -34.06 13.53 -35.73
C ASP A 10 -32.63 13.86 -35.32
N ASP A 11 -32.16 15.04 -35.75
CA ASP A 11 -30.82 15.56 -35.56
C ASP A 11 -30.78 16.40 -34.27
N ARG A 12 -30.81 15.74 -33.11
CA ARG A 12 -30.68 16.40 -31.79
C ARG A 12 -29.92 15.52 -30.79
N GLY A 13 -28.61 15.43 -30.98
CA GLY A 13 -27.66 14.86 -30.02
C GLY A 13 -26.68 15.90 -29.49
N GLY A 14 -27.18 17.01 -28.93
CA GLY A 14 -26.34 18.00 -28.25
C GLY A 14 -25.73 17.40 -26.99
N GLY A 15 -24.47 16.97 -27.07
CA GLY A 15 -23.70 16.47 -25.94
C GLY A 15 -23.55 17.54 -24.86
N ALA A 16 -24.34 17.42 -23.80
CA ALA A 16 -24.18 18.22 -22.61
C ALA A 16 -22.82 17.89 -21.97
N LYS A 17 -21.88 18.84 -22.04
CA LYS A 17 -20.68 18.83 -21.18
C LYS A 17 -21.16 18.90 -19.74
N VAL A 18 -21.23 17.74 -19.08
CA VAL A 18 -21.44 17.66 -17.64
C VAL A 18 -20.19 18.23 -16.98
N ARG A 19 -20.24 19.52 -16.61
CA ARG A 19 -19.25 20.11 -15.70
C ARG A 19 -19.48 19.48 -14.33
N PHE A 20 -18.72 18.45 -14.01
CA PHE A 20 -18.64 17.93 -12.66
C PHE A 20 -17.94 18.99 -11.79
N HIS A 21 -18.71 19.65 -10.93
CA HIS A 21 -18.13 20.33 -9.78
C HIS A 21 -17.87 19.25 -8.71
N PRO A 22 -16.63 19.02 -8.26
CA PRO A 22 -16.39 18.10 -7.16
C PRO A 22 -17.17 18.63 -5.95
N ALA A 23 -18.01 17.76 -5.38
CA ALA A 23 -18.67 18.06 -4.13
C ALA A 23 -17.58 18.35 -3.10
N ARG A 24 -17.57 19.57 -2.55
CA ARG A 24 -16.71 19.94 -1.43
C ARG A 24 -17.07 19.02 -0.26
N ALA A 25 -16.29 17.96 -0.07
CA ALA A 25 -16.33 17.17 1.14
C ALA A 25 -15.97 18.13 2.29
N SER A 26 -16.91 18.31 3.22
CA SER A 26 -16.77 19.18 4.37
C SER A 26 -15.85 18.52 5.40
N THR A 27 -14.54 18.69 5.24
CA THR A 27 -13.57 18.57 6.33
C THR A 27 -12.85 19.92 6.43
N GLY A 28 -12.86 20.52 7.62
CA GLY A 28 -12.51 21.92 7.89
C GLY A 28 -11.02 22.27 7.79
N PHE A 29 -10.31 21.76 6.77
CA PHE A 29 -8.97 22.23 6.42
C PHE A 29 -9.04 22.91 5.05
N LEU A 30 -8.72 24.20 5.00
CA LEU A 30 -8.53 24.95 3.76
C LEU A 30 -7.47 24.22 2.94
N GLN A 31 -7.88 23.45 1.92
CA GLN A 31 -6.92 22.82 1.01
C GLN A 31 -6.18 23.94 0.26
N PRO A 32 -4.83 23.99 0.30
CA PRO A 32 -4.08 24.91 -0.53
C PRO A 32 -4.41 24.68 -2.01
N LEU A 33 -4.47 25.75 -2.83
CA LEU A 33 -4.68 25.68 -4.30
C LEU A 33 -3.74 24.69 -5.01
N HIS A 34 -2.62 24.32 -4.39
CA HIS A 34 -1.65 23.37 -4.91
C HIS A 34 -2.00 21.91 -4.64
N ALA A 35 -2.80 21.62 -3.61
CA ALA A 35 -3.34 20.29 -3.36
C ALA A 35 -4.30 19.90 -4.49
N GLU A 36 -5.18 20.82 -4.90
CA GLU A 36 -6.12 20.62 -6.02
C GLU A 36 -5.40 20.17 -7.29
N ARG A 37 -4.27 20.81 -7.64
CA ARG A 37 -3.47 20.44 -8.81
C ARG A 37 -2.85 19.04 -8.74
N LEU A 38 -2.54 18.54 -7.54
CA LEU A 38 -2.02 17.18 -7.39
C LEU A 38 -3.15 16.16 -7.56
N TYR A 39 -4.34 16.45 -7.04
CA TYR A 39 -5.53 15.62 -7.25
C TYR A 39 -6.00 15.59 -8.71
N GLU A 40 -5.81 16.69 -9.45
CA GLU A 40 -6.06 16.74 -10.91
C GLU A 40 -5.16 15.79 -11.72
N LEU A 41 -4.06 15.29 -11.14
CA LEU A 41 -3.19 14.30 -11.79
C LEU A 41 -3.69 12.87 -11.64
N LEU A 42 -4.62 12.62 -10.70
CA LEU A 42 -5.10 11.28 -10.45
C LEU A 42 -5.64 10.69 -11.74
N GLY A 43 -5.20 9.48 -12.07
CA GLY A 43 -5.67 8.72 -13.23
C GLY A 43 -5.32 9.33 -14.59
N VAL A 44 -4.66 10.49 -14.67
CA VAL A 44 -4.35 11.16 -15.93
C VAL A 44 -2.88 10.96 -16.26
N GLU A 45 -2.60 10.53 -17.50
CA GLU A 45 -1.26 10.44 -18.03
C GLU A 45 -0.60 11.82 -18.12
N LYS A 46 0.64 11.91 -17.64
CA LYS A 46 1.47 13.10 -17.67
C LYS A 46 2.90 12.79 -18.09
N GLU A 47 3.55 13.77 -18.68
CA GLU A 47 5.01 13.75 -18.85
C GLU A 47 5.69 13.62 -17.48
N LEU A 48 6.70 12.74 -17.37
CA LEU A 48 7.44 12.49 -16.12
C LEU A 48 7.99 13.80 -15.50
N ASN A 49 8.44 14.72 -16.35
CA ASN A 49 8.95 16.02 -15.91
C ASN A 49 7.84 16.96 -15.41
N GLU A 50 6.63 16.85 -15.95
CA GLU A 50 5.49 17.65 -15.50
C GLU A 50 5.00 17.17 -14.13
N ALA A 51 4.76 15.87 -13.99
CA ALA A 51 4.32 15.28 -12.72
C ALA A 51 5.31 15.57 -11.58
N ALA A 52 6.61 15.38 -11.80
CA ALA A 52 7.64 15.70 -10.80
C ALA A 52 7.71 17.20 -10.45
N ARG A 53 7.45 18.11 -11.40
CA ARG A 53 7.37 19.56 -11.13
C ARG A 53 6.12 19.92 -10.33
N ILE A 54 4.97 19.35 -10.64
CA ILE A 54 3.72 19.57 -9.90
C ILE A 54 3.89 19.11 -8.45
N LEU A 55 4.46 17.92 -8.25
CA LEU A 55 4.80 17.39 -6.93
C LEU A 55 5.79 18.30 -6.17
N ARG A 56 6.80 18.83 -6.85
CA ARG A 56 7.71 19.83 -6.25
C ARG A 56 6.94 21.06 -5.78
N HIS A 57 6.05 21.60 -6.61
CA HIS A 57 5.27 22.79 -6.27
C HIS A 57 4.35 22.55 -5.08
N TYR A 58 3.70 21.39 -5.02
CA TYR A 58 2.94 20.96 -3.86
C TYR A 58 3.82 20.90 -2.60
N ALA A 59 4.96 20.21 -2.65
CA ALA A 59 5.86 20.10 -1.50
C ALA A 59 6.37 21.48 -1.02
N GLN A 60 6.61 22.42 -1.94
CA GLN A 60 6.98 23.80 -1.58
C GLN A 60 5.84 24.60 -0.96
N SER A 61 4.59 24.37 -1.39
CA SER A 61 3.43 25.09 -0.84
C SER A 61 3.09 24.70 0.58
N GLU A 62 3.41 23.45 0.96
CA GLU A 62 3.30 22.97 2.33
C GLU A 62 4.33 23.66 3.27
N LYS A 63 5.37 24.30 2.71
CA LYS A 63 6.46 24.98 3.43
C LYS A 63 7.07 24.15 4.59
N PRO A 64 7.36 22.85 4.39
CA PRO A 64 8.02 22.06 5.40
C PRO A 64 9.44 22.59 5.66
N PRO A 65 9.87 22.65 6.93
CA PRO A 65 11.25 22.96 7.32
C PRO A 65 12.29 22.00 6.74
N VAL A 66 11.91 20.72 6.58
CA VAL A 66 12.73 19.65 6.01
C VAL A 66 11.90 18.82 5.03
N ILE A 67 12.45 18.54 3.87
CA ILE A 67 11.86 17.64 2.86
C ILE A 67 12.77 16.44 2.68
N GLY A 68 12.20 15.25 2.85
CA GLY A 68 12.79 13.98 2.47
C GLY A 68 12.08 13.39 1.25
N ALA A 69 12.75 12.48 0.54
CA ALA A 69 12.05 11.65 -0.43
C ALA A 69 12.63 10.25 -0.53
N MET A 70 11.73 9.30 -0.75
CA MET A 70 12.00 7.92 -1.09
C MET A 70 11.44 7.62 -2.50
N HIS A 71 12.21 6.92 -3.33
CA HIS A 71 11.76 6.49 -4.66
C HIS A 71 11.94 4.97 -4.83
N ILE A 72 10.84 4.28 -5.14
CA ILE A 72 10.79 2.83 -5.33
C ILE A 72 10.48 2.55 -6.80
N THR A 73 11.30 1.73 -7.44
CA THR A 73 11.22 1.44 -8.88
C THR A 73 11.51 -0.02 -9.16
N CYS A 74 11.07 -0.53 -10.31
CA CYS A 74 11.58 -1.79 -10.82
C CYS A 74 13.10 -1.71 -11.07
N SER A 75 13.79 -2.85 -11.03
CA SER A 75 15.20 -2.98 -11.45
C SER A 75 15.38 -3.00 -12.97
N ASP A 76 14.29 -3.01 -13.74
CA ASP A 76 14.34 -2.89 -15.19
C ASP A 76 14.96 -1.55 -15.58
N GLU A 77 15.93 -1.56 -16.50
CA GLU A 77 16.61 -0.35 -16.93
C GLU A 77 15.72 0.60 -17.75
N ALA A 78 14.54 0.12 -18.17
CA ALA A 78 13.48 0.98 -18.71
C ALA A 78 13.04 2.07 -17.74
N GLU A 79 13.15 1.86 -16.41
CA GLU A 79 12.78 2.86 -15.41
C GLU A 79 13.77 4.02 -15.26
N ARG A 80 14.85 4.03 -16.06
CA ARG A 80 15.89 5.06 -15.96
C ARG A 80 15.33 6.48 -16.20
N GLU A 81 14.45 6.68 -17.19
CA GLU A 81 13.89 8.00 -17.49
C GLU A 81 13.03 8.52 -16.33
N CYS A 82 12.24 7.65 -15.70
CA CYS A 82 11.43 7.98 -14.53
C CYS A 82 12.30 8.46 -13.35
N VAL A 83 13.39 7.74 -13.06
CA VAL A 83 14.32 8.08 -11.99
C VAL A 83 15.03 9.41 -12.28
N GLU A 84 15.51 9.60 -13.50
CA GLU A 84 16.18 10.84 -13.91
C GLU A 84 15.24 12.05 -13.85
N ALA A 85 13.98 11.89 -14.27
CA ALA A 85 12.97 12.93 -14.20
C ALA A 85 12.68 13.36 -12.76
N PHE A 86 12.48 12.41 -11.84
CA PHE A 86 12.27 12.71 -10.42
C PHE A 86 13.51 13.36 -9.79
N GLN A 87 14.69 12.83 -10.08
CA GLN A 87 15.96 13.38 -9.62
C GLN A 87 16.15 14.83 -10.07
N ARG A 88 15.90 15.11 -11.35
CA ARG A 88 16.10 16.44 -11.96
C ARG A 88 15.09 17.47 -11.44
N ASN A 89 13.81 17.10 -11.37
CA ASN A 89 12.73 18.07 -11.18
C ASN A 89 12.25 18.20 -9.73
N PHE A 90 12.46 17.20 -8.89
CA PHE A 90 12.10 17.22 -7.47
C PHE A 90 13.34 17.26 -6.57
N VAL A 91 14.19 16.23 -6.67
CA VAL A 91 15.27 15.99 -5.71
C VAL A 91 16.29 17.12 -5.67
N ARG A 92 16.82 17.52 -6.83
CA ARG A 92 17.84 18.58 -6.92
C ARG A 92 17.37 19.91 -6.31
N TYR A 93 16.07 20.19 -6.38
CA TYR A 93 15.49 21.43 -5.86
C TYR A 93 15.24 21.37 -4.36
N LEU A 94 14.69 20.26 -3.86
CA LEU A 94 14.09 20.24 -2.51
C LEU A 94 14.91 19.52 -1.45
N LEU A 95 15.62 18.45 -1.81
CA LEU A 95 16.29 17.64 -0.80
C LEU A 95 17.56 18.31 -0.25
N PRO A 96 17.96 17.99 0.98
CA PRO A 96 19.25 18.39 1.51
C PRO A 96 20.41 17.77 0.71
N SER A 97 21.57 18.42 0.75
CA SER A 97 22.80 17.87 0.16
C SER A 97 23.30 16.70 0.99
N LEU A 98 23.54 15.56 0.34
CA LEU A 98 24.16 14.36 0.91
C LEU A 98 25.69 14.53 1.05
N LYS A 99 26.32 15.11 0.01
CA LYS A 99 27.73 15.50 -0.04
C LYS A 99 27.88 16.74 -0.93
N PHE A 100 29.10 17.24 -1.16
CA PHE A 100 29.34 18.45 -1.95
C PHE A 100 28.50 18.49 -3.24
N SER A 101 27.52 19.39 -3.28
CA SER A 101 26.52 19.60 -4.35
C SER A 101 25.70 18.38 -4.81
N SER A 102 25.73 17.25 -4.08
CA SER A 102 25.02 16.04 -4.44
C SER A 102 23.78 15.88 -3.57
N LYS A 103 22.64 15.62 -4.20
CA LYS A 103 21.35 15.34 -3.57
C LYS A 103 20.80 14.07 -4.16
N ALA A 104 20.20 13.21 -3.34
CA ALA A 104 19.61 11.95 -3.79
C ALA A 104 18.37 11.63 -2.95
N ALA A 105 17.36 11.02 -3.58
CA ALA A 105 16.30 10.35 -2.83
C ALA A 105 16.85 9.06 -2.22
N PHE A 106 16.28 8.63 -1.09
CA PHE A 106 16.46 7.26 -0.61
C PHE A 106 15.84 6.32 -1.64
N ARG A 107 16.60 5.38 -2.21
CA ARG A 107 16.13 4.59 -3.36
C ARG A 107 16.18 3.11 -3.06
N THR A 108 15.08 2.42 -3.35
CA THR A 108 15.03 0.96 -3.47
C THR A 108 14.68 0.59 -4.91
N SER A 109 15.30 -0.48 -5.40
CA SER A 109 15.07 -1.00 -6.74
C SER A 109 15.17 -2.51 -6.71
N ASN A 110 14.07 -3.18 -7.06
CA ASN A 110 13.94 -4.63 -7.04
C ASN A 110 12.95 -5.09 -8.12
N LEU A 111 12.68 -6.40 -8.21
CA LEU A 111 11.72 -6.94 -9.17
C LEU A 111 10.31 -6.43 -8.90
N GLY A 112 9.71 -5.75 -9.90
CA GLY A 112 8.33 -5.27 -9.83
C GLY A 112 8.13 -3.99 -9.01
N GLY A 113 9.20 -3.34 -8.52
CA GLY A 113 9.08 -2.14 -7.69
C GLY A 113 8.40 -2.41 -6.35
N ARG A 114 8.70 -3.58 -5.76
CA ARG A 114 8.16 -4.04 -4.47
C ARG A 114 8.60 -3.12 -3.35
N TYR A 115 7.67 -2.85 -2.44
CA TYR A 115 7.97 -2.21 -1.18
C TYR A 115 8.74 -3.16 -0.26
N GLU A 116 9.87 -2.68 0.28
CA GLU A 116 10.66 -3.39 1.29
C GLU A 116 10.22 -2.93 2.68
N TRP A 117 9.78 -3.85 3.54
CA TRP A 117 9.29 -3.50 4.88
C TRP A 117 10.36 -2.80 5.75
N GLY A 118 9.96 -1.80 6.51
CA GLY A 118 10.85 -0.95 7.31
C GLY A 118 11.59 0.14 6.53
N SER A 119 11.50 0.16 5.20
CA SER A 119 12.30 1.09 4.39
C SER A 119 11.85 2.56 4.52
N VAL A 120 10.56 2.83 4.73
CA VAL A 120 10.07 4.20 4.99
C VAL A 120 10.61 4.73 6.31
N ARG A 121 10.66 3.89 7.36
CA ARG A 121 11.27 4.26 8.64
C ARG A 121 12.74 4.64 8.48
N ILE A 122 13.51 3.81 7.77
CA ILE A 122 14.93 4.10 7.51
C ILE A 122 15.09 5.40 6.69
N ALA A 123 14.22 5.62 5.71
CA ALA A 123 14.22 6.86 4.93
C ALA A 123 13.86 8.08 5.80
N GLU A 124 12.90 7.94 6.72
CA GLU A 124 12.49 8.99 7.64
C GLU A 124 13.61 9.38 8.61
N ASP A 125 14.30 8.39 9.18
CA ASP A 125 15.50 8.58 10.01
C ASP A 125 16.62 9.25 9.20
N HIS A 126 16.81 8.84 7.93
CA HIS A 126 17.83 9.42 7.05
C HIS A 126 17.63 10.94 6.82
N PHE A 127 16.38 11.40 6.79
CA PHE A 127 16.05 12.82 6.63
C PHE A 127 15.74 13.53 7.96
N ALA A 128 15.95 12.88 9.12
CA ALA A 128 15.82 13.47 10.44
C ALA A 128 17.02 14.38 10.80
N LEU A 129 17.25 15.42 10.00
CA LEU A 129 18.28 16.42 10.26
C LEU A 129 18.02 17.11 11.59
N ALA A 130 19.07 17.61 12.27
CA ALA A 130 18.95 18.29 13.56
C ALA A 130 17.88 19.41 13.58
N LYS A 131 17.70 20.12 12.45
CA LYS A 131 16.64 21.12 12.28
C LYS A 131 15.23 20.51 12.25
N GLY A 132 15.07 19.34 11.64
CA GLY A 132 13.80 18.61 11.56
C GLY A 132 13.43 17.83 12.82
N ALA A 133 14.35 17.68 13.78
CA ALA A 133 14.04 17.08 15.08
C ALA A 133 13.23 18.03 15.99
N ALA A 134 13.38 19.35 15.81
CA ALA A 134 12.66 20.37 16.57
C ALA A 134 11.42 20.94 15.85
N GLU A 135 11.30 20.69 14.55
CA GLU A 135 10.18 21.13 13.72
C GLU A 135 9.52 19.92 13.05
N TRP A 136 8.80 20.12 11.94
CA TRP A 136 8.18 19.02 11.20
C TRP A 136 8.85 18.78 9.84
N LYS A 137 8.64 17.59 9.28
CA LYS A 137 9.15 17.19 7.96
C LYS A 137 8.06 16.67 7.04
N LEU A 138 8.26 16.88 5.74
CA LEU A 138 7.48 16.22 4.69
C LEU A 138 8.34 15.09 4.10
N LEU A 139 7.86 13.84 4.18
CA LEU A 139 8.49 12.71 3.50
C LEU A 139 7.63 12.26 2.33
N VAL A 140 8.16 12.43 1.10
CA VAL A 140 7.50 11.99 -0.12
C VAL A 140 8.00 10.60 -0.51
N VAL A 141 7.11 9.61 -0.56
CA VAL A 141 7.41 8.24 -0.98
C VAL A 141 6.76 7.99 -2.35
N LYS A 142 7.55 8.07 -3.42
CA LYS A 142 7.08 7.80 -4.79
C LYS A 142 7.33 6.34 -5.14
N ILE A 143 6.30 5.63 -5.59
CA ILE A 143 6.38 4.20 -5.90
C ILE A 143 5.92 3.98 -7.33
N ASN A 144 6.83 3.54 -8.20
CA ASN A 144 6.56 3.32 -9.61
C ASN A 144 6.51 1.83 -9.91
N ALA A 145 5.32 1.33 -10.25
CA ALA A 145 5.21 0.18 -11.14
C ALA A 145 5.43 0.66 -12.59
N HIS A 146 5.61 -0.26 -13.53
CA HIS A 146 5.78 0.11 -14.93
C HIS A 146 5.19 -0.90 -15.90
N VAL A 147 4.82 -0.40 -17.07
CA VAL A 147 4.25 -1.17 -18.17
C VAL A 147 4.61 -0.50 -19.48
N SER A 148 4.93 -1.27 -20.52
CA SER A 148 5.13 -0.67 -21.84
C SER A 148 3.80 -0.33 -22.49
N VAL A 149 3.78 0.70 -23.33
CA VAL A 149 2.65 1.04 -24.18
C VAL A 149 3.11 1.27 -25.62
N GLU A 150 2.53 0.51 -26.54
CA GLU A 150 2.81 0.61 -27.97
C GLU A 150 1.51 0.91 -28.73
N PRO A 151 1.45 2.00 -29.53
CA PRO A 151 0.31 2.24 -30.41
C PRO A 151 0.17 1.10 -31.42
N SER A 152 -1.05 0.61 -31.64
CA SER A 152 -1.39 -0.37 -32.68
C SER A 152 -2.66 0.06 -33.43
N PRO A 153 -2.94 -0.51 -34.63
CA PRO A 153 -4.17 -0.22 -35.36
C PRO A 153 -5.46 -0.49 -34.58
N GLU A 154 -5.42 -1.43 -33.63
CA GLU A 154 -6.56 -1.85 -32.81
C GLU A 154 -6.66 -1.07 -31.49
N GLY A 155 -5.71 -0.18 -31.21
CA GLY A 155 -5.60 0.56 -29.95
C GLY A 155 -4.23 0.44 -29.31
N ALA A 156 -4.08 1.00 -28.11
CA ALA A 156 -2.83 0.86 -27.36
C ALA A 156 -2.65 -0.58 -26.85
N ARG A 157 -1.47 -1.16 -27.08
CA ARG A 157 -1.07 -2.47 -26.57
C ARG A 157 -0.20 -2.31 -25.35
N PHE A 158 -0.50 -3.05 -24.29
CA PHE A 158 0.20 -2.93 -23.00
C PHE A 158 1.03 -4.16 -22.64
N GLY A 159 2.22 -3.90 -22.10
CA GLY A 159 3.08 -4.87 -21.43
C GLY A 159 4.05 -5.66 -22.30
N ARG A 160 3.99 -5.47 -23.63
CA ARG A 160 5.03 -5.95 -24.55
C ARG A 160 5.50 -4.82 -25.46
N MET A 161 6.81 -4.77 -25.69
CA MET A 161 7.44 -3.82 -26.61
C MET A 161 8.76 -4.38 -27.14
N GLY A 162 9.15 -3.99 -28.35
CA GLY A 162 10.45 -4.33 -28.92
C GLY A 162 11.61 -3.73 -28.13
N ARG A 163 12.54 -4.58 -27.69
CA ARG A 163 13.76 -4.27 -26.94
C ARG A 163 14.93 -5.08 -27.48
N TYR A 164 16.04 -4.42 -27.81
CA TYR A 164 17.23 -5.07 -28.39
C TYR A 164 16.95 -5.99 -29.60
N LYS A 165 16.05 -5.55 -30.51
CA LYS A 165 15.59 -6.30 -31.70
C LYS A 165 14.68 -7.52 -31.40
N THR A 166 14.32 -7.77 -30.15
CA THR A 166 13.39 -8.84 -29.75
C THR A 166 12.19 -8.27 -29.02
N GLU A 167 11.03 -8.90 -29.11
CA GLU A 167 9.91 -8.50 -28.24
C GLU A 167 10.20 -8.91 -26.80
N SER A 168 9.99 -7.99 -25.85
CA SER A 168 10.18 -8.21 -24.42
C SER A 168 8.97 -7.74 -23.63
N VAL A 169 8.86 -8.25 -22.40
CA VAL A 169 7.78 -7.93 -21.46
C VAL A 169 8.19 -6.79 -20.53
N TYR A 170 7.22 -5.93 -20.20
CA TYR A 170 7.36 -4.78 -19.31
C TYR A 170 6.13 -4.68 -18.40
N CYS A 171 6.19 -4.82 -17.09
CA CYS A 171 7.27 -5.35 -16.25
C CYS A 171 7.30 -6.88 -16.27
N GLY A 172 8.48 -7.49 -16.45
CA GLY A 172 8.62 -8.95 -16.41
C GLY A 172 8.16 -9.59 -15.09
N ALA A 173 8.35 -8.91 -13.95
CA ALA A 173 7.90 -9.43 -12.65
C ALA A 173 6.37 -9.39 -12.50
N ILE A 174 5.72 -8.33 -13.01
CA ILE A 174 4.25 -8.21 -12.97
C ILE A 174 3.63 -9.24 -13.93
N ASP A 175 4.15 -9.39 -15.14
CA ASP A 175 3.67 -10.41 -16.09
C ASP A 175 3.85 -11.83 -15.56
N ALA A 176 4.96 -12.13 -14.89
CA ALA A 176 5.19 -13.41 -14.23
C ALA A 176 4.10 -13.69 -13.17
N VAL A 177 3.81 -12.70 -12.32
CA VAL A 177 2.71 -12.81 -11.34
C VAL A 177 1.37 -12.97 -12.03
N LEU A 178 1.05 -12.17 -13.05
CA LEU A 178 -0.22 -12.28 -13.77
C LEU A 178 -0.37 -13.63 -14.48
N SER A 179 0.72 -14.22 -14.92
CA SER A 179 0.76 -15.53 -15.58
C SER A 179 0.82 -16.72 -14.61
N GLY A 180 0.97 -16.47 -13.31
CA GLY A 180 1.04 -17.52 -12.29
C GLY A 180 2.36 -18.28 -12.30
N ALA A 181 3.47 -17.59 -12.56
CA ALA A 181 4.79 -18.18 -12.49
C ALA A 181 5.12 -18.63 -11.05
N ASP A 182 5.75 -19.80 -10.94
CA ASP A 182 6.29 -20.35 -9.70
C ASP A 182 7.72 -19.82 -9.50
N ALA A 183 7.83 -18.72 -8.74
CA ALA A 183 9.11 -18.10 -8.43
C ALA A 183 9.01 -17.33 -7.10
N PRO A 184 10.05 -17.32 -6.25
CA PRO A 184 9.97 -16.68 -4.92
C PRO A 184 9.57 -15.21 -4.95
N PHE A 185 10.03 -14.45 -5.96
CA PHE A 185 9.66 -13.04 -6.08
C PHE A 185 8.19 -12.86 -6.49
N ALA A 186 7.65 -13.80 -7.26
CA ALA A 186 6.29 -13.80 -7.77
C ALA A 186 5.31 -14.21 -6.67
N ASP A 187 5.70 -15.12 -5.78
CA ASP A 187 4.89 -15.49 -4.60
C ASP A 187 4.72 -14.30 -3.66
N GLU A 188 5.83 -13.61 -3.34
CA GLU A 188 5.79 -12.44 -2.46
C GLU A 188 4.98 -11.29 -3.08
N LEU A 189 5.21 -11.00 -4.37
CA LEU A 189 4.45 -9.98 -5.09
C LEU A 189 2.98 -10.39 -5.21
N GLY A 190 2.70 -11.65 -5.50
CA GLY A 190 1.35 -12.20 -5.63
C GLY A 190 0.57 -12.16 -4.33
N ALA A 191 1.21 -12.45 -3.19
CA ALA A 191 0.62 -12.26 -1.87
C ALA A 191 0.17 -10.82 -1.64
N ALA A 192 0.92 -9.83 -2.17
CA ALA A 192 0.53 -8.43 -2.11
C ALA A 192 -0.71 -8.09 -2.99
N TYR A 193 -1.05 -8.90 -4.00
CA TYR A 193 -2.30 -8.70 -4.75
C TYR A 193 -3.51 -9.34 -4.06
N GLY A 194 -3.29 -10.24 -3.10
CA GLY A 194 -4.33 -10.96 -2.36
C GLY A 194 -4.65 -10.44 -0.96
N PHE A 195 -3.95 -9.40 -0.47
CA PHE A 195 -4.22 -8.84 0.86
C PHE A 195 -5.45 -7.90 0.87
N GLU A 196 -6.04 -7.65 2.04
CA GLU A 196 -7.31 -6.90 2.21
C GLU A 196 -8.59 -7.62 1.71
N GLY A 197 -8.58 -8.96 1.61
CA GLY A 197 -9.81 -9.74 1.40
C GLY A 197 -10.34 -9.78 -0.04
N PHE A 198 -9.65 -9.15 -0.99
CA PHE A 198 -10.05 -9.15 -2.41
C PHE A 198 -8.96 -9.78 -3.28
N ASP A 199 -9.34 -10.80 -4.06
CA ASP A 199 -8.41 -11.48 -4.98
C ASP A 199 -8.29 -10.72 -6.30
N ARG A 200 -7.31 -9.83 -6.34
CA ARG A 200 -7.02 -9.01 -7.51
C ARG A 200 -6.42 -9.83 -8.65
N LEU A 201 -5.65 -10.88 -8.34
CA LEU A 201 -5.04 -11.73 -9.37
C LEU A 201 -6.09 -12.55 -10.10
N ALA A 202 -6.99 -13.20 -9.38
CA ALA A 202 -8.10 -13.94 -10.01
C ALA A 202 -8.94 -13.00 -10.88
N THR A 203 -9.20 -11.78 -10.41
CA THR A 203 -9.92 -10.76 -11.18
C THR A 203 -9.18 -10.34 -12.46
N LEU A 204 -7.88 -10.04 -12.37
CA LEU A 204 -7.05 -9.64 -13.52
C LEU A 204 -6.86 -10.77 -14.53
N ARG A 205 -6.89 -12.03 -14.09
CA ARG A 205 -6.77 -13.22 -14.95
C ARG A 205 -8.10 -13.61 -15.60
N ASP A 206 -9.23 -13.14 -15.09
CA ASP A 206 -10.55 -13.43 -15.65
C ASP A 206 -10.88 -12.48 -16.81
N ALA A 207 -10.78 -13.01 -18.03
CA ALA A 207 -11.06 -12.29 -19.28
C ALA A 207 -12.51 -11.77 -19.39
N LYS A 208 -13.45 -12.27 -18.55
CA LYS A 208 -14.82 -11.76 -18.49
C LYS A 208 -14.95 -10.51 -17.61
N ARG A 209 -13.97 -10.28 -16.73
CA ARG A 209 -13.96 -9.16 -15.78
C ARG A 209 -12.98 -8.07 -16.19
N VAL A 210 -11.86 -8.44 -16.81
CA VAL A 210 -10.84 -7.52 -17.32
C VAL A 210 -10.49 -7.90 -18.75
N ASP A 211 -10.54 -6.93 -19.66
CA ASP A 211 -10.08 -7.12 -21.03
C ASP A 211 -8.61 -7.60 -21.04
N PRO A 212 -8.30 -8.76 -21.67
CA PRO A 212 -6.93 -9.27 -21.75
C PRO A 212 -5.91 -8.27 -22.30
N THR A 213 -6.31 -7.34 -23.17
CA THR A 213 -5.44 -6.29 -23.73
C THR A 213 -5.04 -5.24 -22.69
N LEU A 214 -5.84 -5.05 -21.64
CA LEU A 214 -5.63 -4.09 -20.55
C LEU A 214 -5.00 -4.73 -19.31
N LYS A 215 -4.96 -6.06 -19.24
CA LYS A 215 -4.50 -6.84 -18.08
C LYS A 215 -3.16 -6.36 -17.51
N ASN A 216 -2.16 -6.08 -18.36
CA ASN A 216 -0.84 -5.63 -17.90
C ASN A 216 -0.86 -4.21 -17.35
N LEU A 217 -1.63 -3.30 -17.96
CA LEU A 217 -1.81 -1.94 -17.45
C LEU A 217 -2.49 -1.96 -16.08
N TYR A 218 -3.61 -2.67 -15.96
CA TYR A 218 -4.35 -2.76 -14.70
C TYR A 218 -3.57 -3.53 -13.64
N GLY A 219 -2.78 -4.53 -14.04
CA GLY A 219 -1.82 -5.19 -13.19
C GLY A 219 -0.78 -4.23 -12.62
N ALA A 220 -0.25 -3.30 -13.43
CA ALA A 220 0.69 -2.27 -12.97
C ALA A 220 0.03 -1.24 -12.04
N VAL A 221 -1.19 -0.79 -12.35
CA VAL A 221 -1.97 0.12 -11.48
C VAL A 221 -2.23 -0.51 -10.12
N VAL A 222 -2.74 -1.75 -10.11
CA VAL A 222 -2.93 -2.51 -8.87
C VAL A 222 -1.61 -2.68 -8.15
N GLY A 223 -0.55 -3.07 -8.86
CA GLY A 223 0.81 -3.23 -8.33
C GLY A 223 1.30 -2.00 -7.58
N ALA A 224 1.29 -0.84 -8.22
CA ALA A 224 1.69 0.41 -7.60
C ALA A 224 0.87 0.70 -6.33
N ARG A 225 -0.45 0.54 -6.42
CA ARG A 225 -1.37 0.79 -5.30
C ARG A 225 -1.13 -0.15 -4.12
N VAL A 226 -0.96 -1.45 -4.35
CA VAL A 226 -0.73 -2.43 -3.28
C VAL A 226 0.64 -2.25 -2.62
N GLN A 227 1.67 -1.84 -3.37
CA GLN A 227 2.97 -1.50 -2.78
C GLN A 227 2.91 -0.19 -1.98
N ALA A 228 2.21 0.83 -2.45
CA ALA A 228 1.97 2.05 -1.67
C ALA A 228 1.18 1.79 -0.40
N ARG A 229 0.23 0.85 -0.47
CA ARG A 229 -0.50 0.42 0.71
C ARG A 229 0.40 -0.29 1.72
N ARG A 230 1.35 -1.14 1.30
CA ARG A 230 2.37 -1.72 2.21
C ARG A 230 3.22 -0.63 2.87
N ALA A 231 3.62 0.40 2.11
CA ALA A 231 4.35 1.54 2.67
C ALA A 231 3.52 2.29 3.72
N MET A 232 2.22 2.53 3.45
CA MET A 232 1.32 3.13 4.44
C MET A 232 1.18 2.26 5.68
N LEU A 233 1.09 0.93 5.52
CA LEU A 233 1.01 0.02 6.66
C LEU A 233 2.26 0.06 7.53
N ASP A 234 3.43 0.22 6.91
CA ASP A 234 4.67 0.44 7.64
C ASP A 234 4.60 1.74 8.45
N VAL A 235 4.15 2.85 7.84
CA VAL A 235 3.94 4.14 8.54
C VAL A 235 2.95 4.03 9.69
N GLN A 236 1.90 3.22 9.55
CA GLN A 236 0.92 2.97 10.61
C GLN A 236 1.51 2.17 11.79
N ASP A 237 2.63 1.46 11.59
CA ASP A 237 3.19 0.50 12.55
C ASP A 237 4.37 1.04 13.37
N TYR A 238 4.78 2.31 13.17
CA TYR A 238 5.82 2.92 13.99
C TYR A 238 5.56 4.40 14.30
N GLU A 239 6.14 4.85 15.41
CA GLU A 239 6.16 6.26 15.79
C GLU A 239 7.36 6.95 15.11
N PRO A 240 7.16 8.01 14.31
CA PRO A 240 8.26 8.73 13.69
C PRO A 240 9.21 9.36 14.71
N CYS A 241 10.49 9.51 14.33
CA CYS A 241 11.48 10.13 15.22
C CYS A 241 11.30 11.65 15.32
N SER A 242 10.50 12.27 14.43
CA SER A 242 10.06 13.66 14.56
C SER A 242 8.70 13.92 13.91
N PRO A 243 8.01 15.03 14.22
CA PRO A 243 6.71 15.37 13.61
C PRO A 243 6.76 15.27 12.08
N THR A 244 5.97 14.37 11.48
CA THR A 244 6.11 14.02 10.06
C THR A 244 4.78 14.01 9.32
N LEU A 245 4.75 14.63 8.14
CA LEU A 245 3.73 14.42 7.13
C LEU A 245 4.28 13.47 6.07
N TYR A 246 3.67 12.30 5.92
CA TYR A 246 3.99 11.34 4.86
C TYR A 246 3.05 11.55 3.69
N MET A 247 3.62 11.53 2.48
CA MET A 247 2.87 11.51 1.22
C MET A 247 3.36 10.36 0.36
N ILE A 248 2.53 9.33 0.19
CA ILE A 248 2.88 8.13 -0.58
C ILE A 248 2.10 8.13 -1.90
N LEU A 249 2.84 8.06 -3.00
CA LEU A 249 2.35 8.30 -4.36
C LEU A 249 2.55 7.04 -5.21
N PRO A 250 1.54 6.15 -5.30
CA PRO A 250 1.54 5.08 -6.29
C PRO A 250 1.44 5.67 -7.71
N CYS A 251 2.42 5.36 -8.55
CA CYS A 251 2.50 5.76 -9.94
C CYS A 251 2.71 4.54 -10.85
N VAL A 252 2.27 4.67 -12.11
CA VAL A 252 2.64 3.74 -13.19
C VAL A 252 3.43 4.49 -14.24
N THR A 253 4.67 4.10 -14.46
CA THR A 253 5.48 4.55 -15.61
C THR A 253 4.98 3.83 -16.87
N LEU A 254 4.69 4.58 -17.92
CA LEU A 254 4.31 4.07 -19.23
C LEU A 254 5.53 4.10 -20.15
N ASN A 255 6.22 2.96 -20.28
CA ASN A 255 7.43 2.89 -21.09
C ASN A 255 7.09 2.90 -22.58
N ARG A 256 7.75 3.79 -23.35
CA ARG A 256 7.45 4.04 -24.77
C ARG A 256 8.72 3.91 -25.61
N LYS A 257 8.55 3.86 -26.94
CA LYS A 257 9.68 4.07 -27.87
C LYS A 257 10.17 5.52 -27.87
N GLY A 258 9.25 6.45 -27.57
CA GLY A 258 9.53 7.86 -27.38
C GLY A 258 9.83 8.18 -25.92
N HIS A 259 9.38 9.34 -25.46
CA HIS A 259 9.48 9.72 -24.05
C HIS A 259 8.50 8.93 -23.20
N ASP A 260 8.98 8.46 -22.05
CA ASP A 260 8.15 7.82 -21.04
C ASP A 260 7.25 8.85 -20.35
N THR A 261 6.07 8.40 -19.96
CA THR A 261 5.07 9.18 -19.23
C THR A 261 4.69 8.46 -17.93
N GLU A 262 3.90 9.07 -17.06
CA GLU A 262 3.37 8.43 -15.85
C GLU A 262 1.91 8.75 -15.56
N ILE A 263 1.23 7.82 -14.89
CA ILE A 263 -0.10 8.00 -14.31
C ILE A 263 0.01 7.96 -12.79
N LEU A 264 -0.43 9.01 -12.11
CA LEU A 264 -0.59 9.01 -10.65
C LEU A 264 -1.85 8.24 -10.28
N CYS A 265 -1.72 7.09 -9.61
CA CYS A 265 -2.85 6.21 -9.30
C CYS A 265 -3.59 6.62 -8.03
N GLY A 266 -2.92 7.34 -7.13
CA GLY A 266 -3.47 7.72 -5.83
C GLY A 266 -2.50 8.51 -4.99
N ILE A 267 -2.99 8.97 -3.85
CA ILE A 267 -2.25 9.73 -2.84
C ILE A 267 -2.69 9.19 -1.50
N TYR A 268 -1.73 8.65 -0.76
CA TYR A 268 -1.87 8.32 0.64
C TYR A 268 -1.21 9.44 1.47
N THR A 269 -1.90 9.89 2.51
CA THR A 269 -1.40 10.89 3.44
C THR A 269 -1.43 10.32 4.85
N ALA A 270 -0.35 10.49 5.60
CA ALA A 270 -0.34 10.24 7.04
C ALA A 270 0.25 11.45 7.77
N ASP A 271 -0.56 12.08 8.61
CA ASP A 271 -0.17 13.27 9.37
C ASP A 271 0.14 12.92 10.82
N HIS A 272 1.43 12.84 11.14
CA HIS A 272 1.99 12.64 12.48
C HIS A 272 2.61 13.93 13.02
N ARG A 273 2.15 15.11 12.57
CA ARG A 273 2.72 16.38 13.03
C ARG A 273 2.22 16.82 14.41
N VAL A 274 1.03 16.37 14.79
CA VAL A 274 0.35 16.73 16.03
C VAL A 274 0.44 15.56 17.00
N SER A 275 0.64 15.84 18.30
CA SER A 275 0.57 14.80 19.33
C SER A 275 -0.86 14.28 19.43
N GLY A 276 -1.07 12.99 19.19
CA GLY A 276 -2.38 12.34 19.23
C GLY A 276 -2.49 11.22 18.19
N GLU A 277 -3.72 10.80 17.92
CA GLU A 277 -3.98 9.82 16.87
C GLU A 277 -3.67 10.42 15.49
N PRO A 278 -2.76 9.82 14.72
CA PRO A 278 -2.40 10.33 13.40
C PRO A 278 -3.57 10.16 12.43
N HIS A 279 -3.73 11.15 11.54
CA HIS A 279 -4.76 11.08 10.51
C HIS A 279 -4.20 10.42 9.25
N HIS A 280 -4.84 9.32 8.81
CA HIS A 280 -4.44 8.59 7.61
C HIS A 280 -5.54 8.59 6.56
N GLU A 281 -5.22 9.07 5.35
CA GLU A 281 -6.17 9.23 4.25
C GLU A 281 -5.63 8.61 2.95
N TYR A 282 -6.54 8.16 2.10
CA TYR A 282 -6.30 7.77 0.72
C TYR A 282 -7.31 8.41 -0.24
N CYS A 283 -6.80 8.96 -1.34
CA CYS A 283 -7.59 9.47 -2.46
C CYS A 283 -6.97 8.99 -3.78
N GLY A 284 -7.76 8.51 -4.74
CA GLY A 284 -7.25 7.89 -5.96
C GLY A 284 -8.03 6.67 -6.40
N LEU A 285 -7.48 5.91 -7.34
CA LEU A 285 -8.14 4.76 -7.92
C LEU A 285 -8.54 3.72 -6.87
N GLY A 286 -9.70 3.12 -7.06
CA GLY A 286 -10.28 2.05 -6.27
C GLY A 286 -9.47 0.75 -6.33
N ASP A 287 -9.91 -0.20 -5.50
CA ASP A 287 -9.20 -1.47 -5.30
C ASP A 287 -9.52 -2.55 -6.34
N ARG A 288 -10.52 -2.29 -7.18
CA ARG A 288 -11.18 -3.28 -8.03
C ARG A 288 -10.85 -3.03 -9.51
N PRO A 289 -9.93 -3.79 -10.11
CA PRO A 289 -9.49 -3.53 -11.48
C PRO A 289 -10.58 -3.75 -12.54
N GLU A 290 -11.61 -4.53 -12.24
CA GLU A 290 -12.78 -4.68 -13.11
C GLU A 290 -13.67 -3.42 -13.17
N ARG A 291 -13.44 -2.44 -12.29
CA ARG A 291 -14.15 -1.15 -12.28
C ARG A 291 -13.37 -0.04 -12.99
N TYR A 292 -12.13 -0.30 -13.39
CA TYR A 292 -11.33 0.69 -14.10
C TYR A 292 -11.88 0.90 -15.50
N VAL A 293 -11.93 2.16 -15.91
CA VAL A 293 -12.32 2.57 -17.26
C VAL A 293 -11.13 3.31 -17.87
N LEU A 294 -10.59 2.75 -18.96
CA LEU A 294 -9.56 3.40 -19.76
C LEU A 294 -10.22 4.35 -20.76
N GLY A 295 -9.80 5.62 -20.74
CA GLY A 295 -10.16 6.64 -21.70
C GLY A 295 -8.92 7.22 -22.38
N ASN A 296 -9.17 8.11 -23.33
CA ASN A 296 -8.14 8.93 -23.96
C ASN A 296 -8.68 10.36 -24.09
N GLU A 297 -8.03 11.31 -23.43
CA GLU A 297 -8.39 12.72 -23.48
C GLU A 297 -7.20 13.51 -24.02
N ALA A 298 -7.40 14.22 -25.13
CA ALA A 298 -6.36 15.04 -25.76
C ALA A 298 -5.03 14.31 -26.02
N SER A 299 -5.08 13.02 -26.35
CA SER A 299 -3.93 12.10 -26.57
C SER A 299 -3.24 11.59 -25.30
N ALA A 300 -3.74 11.95 -24.12
CA ALA A 300 -3.30 11.39 -22.85
C ALA A 300 -4.24 10.25 -22.42
N LEU A 301 -3.68 9.12 -21.98
CA LEU A 301 -4.45 8.06 -21.37
C LEU A 301 -5.05 8.53 -20.05
N THR A 302 -6.30 8.14 -19.81
CA THR A 302 -6.98 8.38 -18.54
C THR A 302 -7.51 7.06 -17.97
N ILE A 303 -7.37 6.87 -16.66
CA ILE A 303 -7.94 5.75 -15.93
C ILE A 303 -8.84 6.34 -14.86
N THR A 304 -10.09 5.90 -14.84
CA THR A 304 -11.08 6.37 -13.88
C THR A 304 -11.81 5.19 -13.24
N ASP A 305 -12.40 5.42 -12.07
CA ASP A 305 -13.35 4.51 -11.45
C ASP A 305 -14.29 5.29 -10.49
N PRO A 306 -15.40 4.68 -10.03
CA PRO A 306 -16.40 5.37 -9.21
C PRO A 306 -15.90 5.90 -7.86
N GLU A 307 -14.78 5.39 -7.33
CA GLU A 307 -14.23 5.74 -6.02
C GLU A 307 -13.06 6.73 -6.11
N MET A 308 -12.64 7.10 -7.33
CA MET A 308 -11.41 7.83 -7.61
C MET A 308 -11.24 9.14 -6.81
N HIS A 309 -12.31 9.92 -6.69
CA HIS A 309 -12.30 11.22 -6.00
C HIS A 309 -12.83 11.16 -4.57
N ALA A 310 -13.19 9.98 -4.08
CA ALA A 310 -13.66 9.80 -2.71
C ALA A 310 -12.45 9.61 -1.78
N ALA A 311 -12.22 10.62 -0.93
CA ALA A 311 -11.34 10.47 0.21
C ALA A 311 -11.83 9.34 1.12
N ARG A 312 -10.91 8.46 1.51
CA ARG A 312 -11.17 7.29 2.34
C ARG A 312 -10.14 7.26 3.46
N ASN A 313 -10.56 6.90 4.67
CA ASN A 313 -9.61 6.62 5.74
C ASN A 313 -8.73 5.43 5.35
N ALA A 314 -7.43 5.55 5.54
CA ALA A 314 -6.55 4.39 5.41
C ALA A 314 -6.90 3.42 6.54
N ARG A 315 -7.34 2.22 6.19
CA ARG A 315 -7.86 1.25 7.16
C ARG A 315 -6.75 0.82 8.14
N ASP A 316 -7.07 0.57 9.40
CA ASP A 316 -6.14 -0.11 10.30
C ASP A 316 -6.18 -1.61 10.01
N HIS A 317 -5.06 -2.18 9.58
CA HIS A 317 -4.97 -3.59 9.23
C HIS A 317 -5.06 -4.54 10.39
N ARG A 318 -4.54 -4.11 11.55
CA ARG A 318 -4.55 -4.94 12.74
C ARG A 318 -6.01 -5.17 13.15
N SER A 319 -6.81 -4.10 13.18
CA SER A 319 -8.26 -4.17 13.37
C SER A 319 -8.98 -4.99 12.29
N LEU A 320 -8.68 -4.78 10.99
CA LEU A 320 -9.34 -5.53 9.91
C LEU A 320 -9.14 -7.05 10.00
N VAL A 321 -7.95 -7.52 10.37
CA VAL A 321 -7.68 -8.96 10.53
C VAL A 321 -8.52 -9.53 11.69
N LEU A 322 -8.58 -8.81 12.81
CA LEU A 322 -9.39 -9.21 13.97
C LEU A 322 -10.88 -9.25 13.63
N GLU A 323 -11.40 -8.23 12.96
CA GLU A 323 -12.80 -8.15 12.54
C GLU A 323 -13.16 -9.29 11.58
N GLU A 324 -12.30 -9.56 10.59
CA GLU A 324 -12.51 -10.65 9.64
C GLU A 324 -12.59 -11.99 10.36
N TRP A 325 -11.62 -12.28 11.23
CA TRP A 325 -11.58 -13.52 12.00
C TRP A 325 -12.82 -13.69 12.91
N ARG A 326 -13.22 -12.62 13.61
CA ARG A 326 -14.42 -12.63 14.46
C ARG A 326 -15.69 -12.85 13.63
N ARG A 327 -15.77 -12.26 12.43
CA ARG A 327 -16.91 -12.44 11.51
C ARG A 327 -17.06 -13.88 11.03
N GLN A 328 -15.95 -14.62 10.92
CA GLN A 328 -15.96 -16.05 10.59
C GLN A 328 -16.35 -16.95 11.77
N GLY A 329 -16.78 -16.34 12.89
CA GLY A 329 -17.27 -17.03 14.09
C GLY A 329 -16.25 -17.08 15.22
N GLY A 330 -15.00 -16.64 14.97
CA GLY A 330 -13.89 -16.83 15.90
C GLY A 330 -13.65 -18.31 16.23
N ALA A 331 -12.54 -18.61 16.89
CA ALA A 331 -12.38 -19.95 17.47
C ALA A 331 -13.00 -19.94 18.86
N LYS A 332 -13.86 -20.92 19.16
CA LYS A 332 -14.19 -21.22 20.56
C LYS A 332 -12.91 -21.65 21.27
N PRO A 333 -12.63 -21.14 22.48
CA PRO A 333 -11.48 -21.58 23.25
C PRO A 333 -11.48 -23.11 23.36
N PRO A 334 -10.39 -23.78 22.96
CA PRO A 334 -10.33 -25.23 23.06
C PRO A 334 -10.46 -25.65 24.52
N THR A 335 -11.27 -26.68 24.76
CA THR A 335 -11.38 -27.30 26.08
C THR A 335 -10.19 -28.23 26.31
N ASP A 336 -9.03 -27.67 26.66
CA ASP A 336 -7.80 -28.43 26.96
C ASP A 336 -7.37 -28.19 28.42
N ALA A 337 -7.08 -29.29 29.14
CA ALA A 337 -6.68 -29.25 30.54
C ALA A 337 -5.35 -28.52 30.78
N ARG A 338 -4.41 -28.55 29.81
CA ARG A 338 -3.14 -27.83 29.86
C ARG A 338 -3.36 -26.33 29.77
N LEU A 339 -4.27 -25.89 28.88
CA LEU A 339 -4.65 -24.48 28.77
C LEU A 339 -5.31 -24.00 30.07
N ARG A 340 -6.27 -24.74 30.61
CA ARG A 340 -6.88 -24.42 31.92
C ARG A 340 -5.87 -24.37 33.05
N ARG A 341 -4.90 -25.28 33.07
CA ARG A 341 -3.80 -25.27 34.05
C ARG A 341 -2.95 -24.02 33.89
N ALA A 342 -2.49 -23.71 32.67
CA ALA A 342 -1.68 -22.53 32.40
C ALA A 342 -2.40 -21.24 32.76
N VAL A 343 -3.70 -21.14 32.43
CA VAL A 343 -4.58 -20.02 32.83
C VAL A 343 -4.67 -19.90 34.35
N ARG A 344 -4.89 -21.02 35.06
CA ARG A 344 -4.96 -21.01 36.54
C ARG A 344 -3.64 -20.61 37.18
N ASP A 345 -2.52 -21.15 36.71
CA ASP A 345 -1.19 -20.86 37.24
C ASP A 345 -0.86 -19.37 37.02
N ALA A 346 -1.12 -18.85 35.80
CA ALA A 346 -0.98 -17.42 35.48
C ALA A 346 -1.89 -16.50 36.32
N THR A 347 -3.10 -16.97 36.65
CA THR A 347 -4.06 -16.18 37.45
C THR A 347 -3.74 -16.21 38.94
N ALA A 348 -3.30 -17.36 39.47
CA ALA A 348 -2.92 -17.54 40.86
C ALA A 348 -1.72 -16.65 41.23
N ASP A 349 -0.78 -16.50 40.30
CA ASP A 349 0.42 -15.70 40.48
C ASP A 349 0.21 -14.18 40.30
N ARG A 350 -1.02 -13.71 39.99
CA ARG A 350 -1.35 -12.27 39.95
C ARG A 350 -0.97 -11.53 41.24
N LYS A 351 -0.85 -12.22 42.38
CA LYS A 351 -0.49 -11.61 43.66
C LYS A 351 0.99 -11.22 43.78
N HIS A 352 1.87 -11.68 42.88
CA HIS A 352 3.31 -11.41 42.89
C HIS A 352 3.73 -10.65 41.63
N HIS A 353 3.27 -9.40 41.51
CA HIS A 353 3.51 -8.50 40.37
C HIS A 353 4.99 -8.04 40.26
N HIS A 354 5.90 -8.95 39.93
CA HIS A 354 7.25 -8.60 39.50
C HIS A 354 7.32 -8.59 37.97
N SER A 355 7.99 -7.57 37.41
CA SER A 355 8.16 -7.37 35.96
C SER A 355 8.74 -8.58 35.21
N ALA A 356 9.71 -9.27 35.82
CA ALA A 356 10.30 -10.48 35.27
C ALA A 356 9.32 -11.66 35.20
N HIS A 357 8.30 -11.68 36.06
CA HIS A 357 7.34 -12.77 36.14
C HIS A 357 6.35 -12.76 34.97
N SER A 358 5.84 -11.58 34.55
CA SER A 358 4.91 -11.47 33.40
C SER A 358 5.50 -12.03 32.11
N LYS A 359 6.80 -11.81 31.86
CA LYS A 359 7.50 -12.35 30.69
C LYS A 359 7.58 -13.88 30.73
N LEU A 360 7.87 -14.46 31.89
CA LEU A 360 7.92 -15.91 32.08
C LEU A 360 6.54 -16.55 31.86
N VAL A 361 5.50 -15.94 32.43
CA VAL A 361 4.10 -16.38 32.24
C VAL A 361 3.71 -16.29 30.77
N LEU A 362 4.03 -15.19 30.09
CA LEU A 362 3.75 -15.04 28.67
C LEU A 362 4.42 -16.12 27.83
N LYS A 363 5.70 -16.43 28.09
CA LYS A 363 6.41 -17.54 27.40
C LYS A 363 5.72 -18.88 27.61
N ALA A 364 5.33 -19.19 28.85
CA ALA A 364 4.62 -20.42 29.17
C ALA A 364 3.27 -20.50 28.46
N LEU A 365 2.51 -19.41 28.46
CA LEU A 365 1.23 -19.32 27.75
C LEU A 365 1.42 -19.48 26.25
N LEU A 366 2.36 -18.77 25.62
CA LEU A 366 2.66 -18.88 24.19
C LEU A 366 3.01 -20.32 23.78
N ALA A 367 3.80 -21.03 24.58
CA ALA A 367 4.13 -22.43 24.33
C ALA A 367 2.88 -23.34 24.36
N VAL A 368 1.95 -23.08 25.28
CA VAL A 368 0.71 -23.85 25.42
C VAL A 368 -0.29 -23.51 24.31
N VAL A 369 -0.58 -22.22 24.07
CA VAL A 369 -1.54 -21.80 23.03
C VAL A 369 -1.02 -22.10 21.63
N GLY A 370 0.30 -22.02 21.38
CA GLY A 370 0.88 -22.41 20.08
C GLY A 370 0.69 -23.89 19.74
N GLN A 371 0.44 -24.74 20.73
CA GLN A 371 0.12 -26.16 20.50
C GLN A 371 -1.38 -26.39 20.32
N ILE A 372 -2.21 -25.67 21.07
CA ILE A 372 -3.65 -25.99 21.22
C ILE A 372 -4.54 -25.11 20.33
N ALA A 373 -4.20 -23.82 20.20
CA ALA A 373 -4.92 -22.83 19.40
C ALA A 373 -3.94 -21.81 18.79
N PRO A 374 -3.06 -22.23 17.85
CA PRO A 374 -2.07 -21.34 17.29
C PRO A 374 -2.70 -20.21 16.48
N ILE A 375 -3.77 -20.49 15.71
CA ILE A 375 -4.39 -19.50 14.81
C ILE A 375 -4.99 -18.31 15.59
N PRO A 376 -5.88 -18.50 16.59
CA PRO A 376 -6.44 -17.38 17.34
C PRO A 376 -5.37 -16.59 18.09
N ALA A 377 -4.39 -17.27 18.68
CA ALA A 377 -3.28 -16.60 19.36
C ALA A 377 -2.46 -15.73 18.39
N ALA A 378 -2.13 -16.23 17.21
CA ALA A 378 -1.39 -15.46 16.20
C ALA A 378 -2.18 -14.23 15.73
N ILE A 379 -3.49 -14.38 15.48
CA ILE A 379 -4.37 -13.29 15.05
C ILE A 379 -4.53 -12.22 16.13
N LEU A 380 -4.75 -12.62 17.40
CA LEU A 380 -4.85 -11.68 18.51
C LEU A 380 -3.57 -10.89 18.72
N LEU A 381 -2.43 -11.57 18.74
CA LEU A 381 -1.12 -10.91 18.94
C LEU A 381 -0.70 -10.08 17.72
N PHE A 382 -1.20 -10.41 16.52
CA PHE A 382 -1.11 -9.51 15.37
C PHE A 382 -2.01 -8.28 15.54
N GLY A 383 -3.24 -8.44 16.05
CA GLY A 383 -4.11 -7.32 16.38
C GLY A 383 -3.47 -6.31 17.35
N GLU A 384 -2.71 -6.80 18.33
CA GLU A 384 -2.07 -5.99 19.38
C GLU A 384 -0.70 -5.41 19.02
N GLY A 385 -0.23 -5.56 17.78
CA GLY A 385 1.07 -4.96 17.41
C GLY A 385 2.30 -5.84 17.58
N LEU A 386 2.20 -7.07 18.11
CA LEU A 386 3.41 -7.85 18.43
C LEU A 386 3.98 -8.64 17.26
N VAL A 387 3.09 -9.17 16.42
CA VAL A 387 3.51 -9.71 15.14
C VAL A 387 3.81 -8.52 14.23
N ASN A 388 4.99 -8.51 13.62
CA ASN A 388 5.39 -7.44 12.72
C ASN A 388 4.39 -7.27 11.57
N ILE A 389 4.14 -6.03 11.13
CA ILE A 389 3.20 -5.74 10.05
C ILE A 389 3.54 -6.42 8.72
N HIS A 390 4.80 -6.82 8.51
CA HIS A 390 5.19 -7.56 7.30
C HIS A 390 4.48 -8.91 7.12
N HIS A 391 3.92 -9.46 8.21
CA HIS A 391 3.12 -10.69 8.18
C HIS A 391 1.64 -10.45 7.87
N THR A 392 1.24 -9.23 7.50
CA THR A 392 -0.18 -8.88 7.22
C THR A 392 -0.84 -9.84 6.24
N ALA A 393 -0.17 -10.26 5.17
CA ALA A 393 -0.74 -11.20 4.20
C ALA A 393 -1.05 -12.57 4.84
N LYS A 394 -0.11 -13.11 5.62
CA LYS A 394 -0.29 -14.37 6.38
C LYS A 394 -1.41 -14.24 7.41
N ALA A 395 -1.47 -13.13 8.13
CA ALA A 395 -2.52 -12.87 9.12
C ALA A 395 -3.92 -12.84 8.46
N HIS A 396 -4.06 -12.20 7.29
CA HIS A 396 -5.29 -12.22 6.50
C HIS A 396 -5.65 -13.60 5.95
N GLN A 397 -4.67 -14.45 5.64
CA GLN A 397 -4.93 -15.84 5.22
C GLN A 397 -5.40 -16.70 6.39
N LEU A 398 -4.76 -16.56 7.56
CA LEU A 398 -5.19 -17.22 8.80
C LEU A 398 -6.61 -16.81 9.21
N ALA A 399 -6.93 -15.52 9.16
CA ALA A 399 -8.26 -15.01 9.47
C ALA A 399 -9.35 -15.49 8.51
N ARG A 400 -8.97 -15.99 7.33
CA ARG A 400 -9.86 -16.56 6.31
C ARG A 400 -9.83 -18.08 6.22
N GLU A 401 -9.15 -18.74 7.14
CA GLU A 401 -8.95 -20.20 7.14
C GLU A 401 -8.29 -20.72 5.85
N ALA A 402 -7.58 -19.85 5.12
CA ALA A 402 -6.85 -20.22 3.90
C ALA A 402 -5.47 -20.82 4.22
N GLU A 403 -4.96 -20.55 5.43
CA GLU A 403 -3.72 -21.11 5.95
C GLU A 403 -3.97 -21.77 7.31
N GLY A 404 -3.12 -22.72 7.67
CA GLY A 404 -3.30 -23.56 8.85
C GLY A 404 -2.34 -23.26 10.00
N ASP A 405 -2.34 -24.18 10.97
CA ASP A 405 -1.53 -24.08 12.18
C ASP A 405 -0.03 -23.85 11.95
N SER A 406 0.54 -24.35 10.85
CA SER A 406 1.98 -24.22 10.58
C SER A 406 2.38 -22.75 10.45
N VAL A 407 1.62 -21.98 9.67
CA VAL A 407 1.85 -20.54 9.48
C VAL A 407 1.60 -19.78 10.79
N ALA A 408 0.55 -20.13 11.52
CA ALA A 408 0.29 -19.51 12.81
C ALA A 408 1.41 -19.76 13.83
N ARG A 409 1.98 -20.98 13.89
CA ARG A 409 3.14 -21.29 14.75
C ARG A 409 4.40 -20.55 14.32
N GLU A 410 4.61 -20.32 13.03
CA GLU A 410 5.69 -19.46 12.53
C GLU A 410 5.56 -18.04 13.12
N LEU A 411 4.37 -17.42 13.01
CA LEU A 411 4.11 -16.09 13.55
C LEU A 411 4.29 -16.02 15.08
N LEU A 412 3.85 -17.05 15.80
CA LEU A 412 4.04 -17.14 17.24
C LEU A 412 5.51 -17.36 17.63
N GLY A 413 6.29 -18.06 16.79
CA GLY A 413 7.72 -18.25 16.97
C GLY A 413 8.47 -16.92 16.98
N ASP A 414 8.13 -16.02 16.07
CA ASP A 414 8.71 -14.67 16.01
C ASP A 414 8.42 -13.85 17.28
N ILE A 415 7.22 -13.99 17.85
CA ILE A 415 6.85 -13.32 19.11
C ILE A 415 7.62 -13.92 20.27
N ALA A 416 7.72 -15.26 20.35
CA ALA A 416 8.42 -15.96 21.43
C ALA A 416 9.88 -15.50 21.57
N GLN A 417 10.54 -15.21 20.45
CA GLN A 417 11.91 -14.67 20.42
C GLN A 417 12.02 -13.23 20.97
N LYS A 418 10.94 -12.46 20.93
CA LYS A 418 10.89 -11.04 21.36
C LYS A 418 10.37 -10.85 22.78
N VAL A 419 9.82 -11.87 23.44
CA VAL A 419 9.20 -11.70 24.78
C VAL A 419 10.16 -11.08 25.79
N ASP A 420 11.45 -11.41 25.71
CA ASP A 420 12.45 -10.86 26.63
C ASP A 420 12.71 -9.36 26.42
N THR A 421 12.47 -8.84 25.21
CA THR A 421 12.65 -7.43 24.87
C THR A 421 11.39 -6.58 25.12
N LEU A 422 10.26 -7.19 25.46
CA LEU A 422 9.02 -6.45 25.75
C LEU A 422 9.16 -5.63 27.04
N GLU A 423 8.46 -4.51 27.12
CA GLU A 423 8.28 -3.83 28.39
C GLU A 423 7.42 -4.70 29.34
N PRO A 424 7.67 -4.68 30.66
CA PRO A 424 6.92 -5.50 31.60
C PRO A 424 5.40 -5.31 31.56
N ASP A 425 4.95 -4.07 31.40
CA ASP A 425 3.53 -3.73 31.34
C ASP A 425 2.90 -4.24 30.04
N GLN A 426 3.64 -4.18 28.93
CA GLN A 426 3.21 -4.79 27.67
C GLN A 426 3.10 -6.31 27.81
N ALA A 427 4.11 -6.98 28.39
CA ALA A 427 4.03 -8.42 28.65
C ALA A 427 2.83 -8.79 29.54
N LYS A 428 2.54 -7.99 30.56
CA LYS A 428 1.38 -8.17 31.44
C LYS A 428 0.06 -8.01 30.66
N HIS A 429 -0.11 -6.95 29.89
CA HIS A 429 -1.29 -6.71 29.05
C HIS A 429 -1.58 -7.91 28.14
N LEU A 430 -0.55 -8.48 27.52
CA LEU A 430 -0.69 -9.62 26.63
C LEU A 430 -1.08 -10.91 27.35
N VAL A 431 -0.56 -11.12 28.57
CA VAL A 431 -1.04 -12.19 29.44
C VAL A 431 -2.52 -11.99 29.72
N GLU A 432 -2.94 -10.78 30.11
CA GLU A 432 -4.34 -10.47 30.40
C GLU A 432 -5.24 -10.67 29.18
N LEU A 433 -4.80 -10.27 27.99
CA LEU A 433 -5.51 -10.51 26.73
C LEU A 433 -5.70 -12.01 26.47
N LEU A 434 -4.62 -12.79 26.50
CA LEU A 434 -4.69 -14.23 26.26
C LEU A 434 -5.56 -14.92 27.33
N LEU A 435 -5.46 -14.51 28.59
CA LEU A 435 -6.32 -15.03 29.64
C LEU A 435 -7.78 -14.62 29.44
N SER A 436 -8.08 -13.44 28.91
CA SER A 436 -9.45 -13.01 28.63
C SER A 436 -10.09 -13.81 27.50
N GLU A 437 -9.31 -14.12 26.46
CA GLU A 437 -9.80 -14.90 25.33
C GLU A 437 -9.97 -16.38 25.70
N TYR A 438 -8.98 -16.97 26.38
CA TYR A 438 -8.93 -18.40 26.64
C TYR A 438 -9.43 -18.81 28.04
N GLY A 439 -9.67 -17.85 28.93
CA GLY A 439 -9.94 -18.10 30.34
C GLY A 439 -11.35 -18.56 30.63
N GLY A 440 -12.35 -18.10 29.85
CA GLY A 440 -13.76 -18.52 29.94
C GLY A 440 -14.46 -18.13 31.24
#